data_AF-A0A251TN27-F1
#
_entry.id   AF-A0A251TN27-F1
#
_cell.length_a   1.000
_cell.length_b   1.000
_cell.length_c   1.000
_cell.angle_alpha   90.00
_cell.angle_beta   90.00
_cell.angle_gamma   90.00
#
_symmetry.space_group_name_H-M   'P 1'
#
loop_
_entity.id
_entity.type
_entity.pdbx_description
1 polymer ?
#
loop_
_entity_poly.entity_id
_entity_poly.type
_entity_poly.pdbx_seq_one_letter_code
_entity_poly.pdbx_strand_id
1 'polypeptide(L)' 'MRCGWTKMVNGTKTMIAKSCEDPSSRIMWDGLHFTEVANRWIYNQIADGAYSDPPIPLKTACHRMI' A
#
# COMPACT_ATOMS: atom_id res chain seq x y z
N MET A 1 3.08 -12.15 -11.37
CA MET A 1 2.18 -11.71 -10.28
C MET A 1 2.93 -11.17 -9.06
N ARG A 2 4.14 -11.66 -8.73
CA ARG A 2 4.97 -11.11 -7.65
C ARG A 2 6.18 -10.38 -8.25
N CYS A 3 6.13 -9.06 -8.27
CA CYS A 3 7.22 -8.14 -8.63
C CYS A 3 8.23 -8.07 -7.49
N GLY A 4 9.52 -8.03 -7.79
CA GLY A 4 10.55 -7.79 -6.76
C GLY A 4 10.64 -8.89 -5.68
N TRP A 5 10.19 -10.11 -6.00
CA TRP A 5 10.10 -11.18 -5.02
C TRP A 5 11.47 -11.82 -4.75
N THR A 6 11.77 -12.01 -3.46
CA THR A 6 12.99 -12.66 -2.98
C THR A 6 12.67 -13.95 -2.24
N LYS A 7 13.57 -14.93 -2.34
CA LYS A 7 13.50 -16.20 -1.61
C LYS A 7 14.87 -16.55 -1.03
N MET A 8 14.87 -17.17 0.14
CA MET A 8 16.09 -17.76 0.70
C MET A 8 16.46 -19.03 -0.07
N VAL A 9 17.66 -19.04 -0.65
CA VAL A 9 18.24 -20.20 -1.35
C VAL A 9 19.60 -20.46 -0.70
N ASN A 10 19.79 -21.63 -0.10
CA ASN A 10 21.03 -22.03 0.60
C ASN A 10 21.55 -20.98 1.61
N GLY A 11 20.65 -20.34 2.37
CA GLY A 11 21.02 -19.31 3.36
C GLY A 11 21.27 -17.92 2.78
N THR A 12 21.15 -17.72 1.46
CA THR A 12 21.29 -16.42 0.81
C THR A 12 19.95 -15.89 0.30
N LYS A 13 19.65 -14.62 0.56
CA LYS A 13 18.46 -13.94 0.03
C LYS A 13 18.67 -13.66 -1.46
N THR A 14 17.98 -14.43 -2.31
CA THR A 14 18.10 -14.35 -3.77
C THR A 14 16.85 -13.74 -4.39
N MET A 15 17.02 -12.82 -5.35
CA MET A 15 15.90 -12.25 -6.12
C MET A 15 15.45 -13.26 -7.18
N ILE A 16 14.20 -13.71 -7.09
CA ILE A 16 13.63 -14.72 -7.99
C ILE A 16 12.61 -14.12 -8.96
N ALA A 17 12.14 -12.90 -8.70
CA ALA A 17 11.36 -12.13 -9.65
C ALA A 17 11.85 -10.69 -9.67
N LYS A 18 12.11 -10.18 -10.87
CA LYS A 18 12.52 -8.78 -11.08
C LYS A 18 11.37 -7.84 -10.72
N SER A 19 11.70 -6.57 -10.55
CA SER A 19 10.72 -5.49 -10.50
C SER A 19 9.79 -5.55 -11.71
N CYS A 20 8.54 -5.17 -11.52
CA CYS A 20 7.61 -5.02 -12.64
C CYS A 20 7.97 -3.79 -13.46
N GLU A 21 7.76 -3.89 -14.76
CA GLU A 21 8.03 -2.80 -15.71
C GLU A 21 7.13 -1.58 -15.43
N ASP A 22 5.85 -1.83 -15.17
CA ASP A 22 4.91 -0.83 -14.67
C ASP A 22 4.34 -1.28 -13.30
N PRO A 23 4.80 -0.68 -12.20
CA PRO A 23 4.22 -0.90 -10.87
C PRO A 23 2.84 -0.26 -10.69
N SER A 24 2.48 0.73 -11.51
CA SER A 24 1.28 1.55 -11.30
C SER A 24 -0.01 0.83 -11.68
N SER A 25 0.06 -0.15 -12.58
CA SER A 25 -1.05 -1.01 -12.99
C SER A 25 -1.27 -2.24 -12.09
N ARG A 26 -0.63 -2.29 -10.91
CA ARG A 26 -0.69 -3.46 -10.01
C ARG A 26 -1.10 -3.06 -8.61
N ILE A 27 -1.85 -3.95 -7.93
CA ILE A 27 -2.22 -3.79 -6.51
C ILE A 27 -1.09 -4.30 -5.61
N MET A 28 -0.59 -5.51 -5.89
CA MET A 28 0.46 -6.17 -5.12
C MET A 28 1.81 -6.00 -5.79
N TRP A 29 2.82 -5.68 -4.99
CA TRP A 29 4.22 -5.69 -5.39
C TRP A 29 4.77 -7.12 -5.35
N ASP A 30 5.22 -7.60 -4.20
CA ASP A 30 5.95 -8.88 -4.04
C ASP A 30 5.09 -10.03 -3.51
N GLY A 31 3.80 -9.77 -3.32
CA GLY A 31 2.85 -10.72 -2.73
C GLY A 31 2.61 -10.53 -1.24
N LEU A 32 3.33 -9.61 -0.59
CA LEU A 32 3.10 -9.19 0.80
C LEU A 32 2.80 -7.69 0.88
N HIS A 33 3.52 -6.88 0.11
CA HIS A 33 3.38 -5.43 0.11
C HIS A 33 2.51 -4.92 -1.03
N PHE A 34 1.73 -3.88 -0.77
CA PHE A 34 1.03 -3.13 -1.81
C PHE A 34 1.98 -2.24 -2.60
N THR A 35 1.59 -1.93 -3.83
CA THR A 35 2.27 -0.91 -4.64
C THR A 35 1.98 0.49 -4.09
N GLU A 36 2.74 1.47 -4.55
CA GLU A 36 2.51 2.88 -4.22
C GLU A 36 1.10 3.34 -4.61
N VAL A 37 0.60 2.93 -5.79
CA VAL A 37 -0.74 3.33 -6.26
C VAL A 37 -1.83 2.77 -5.36
N ALA A 38 -1.71 1.51 -4.94
CA ALA A 38 -2.66 0.91 -4.01
C ALA A 38 -2.60 1.57 -2.62
N ASN A 39 -1.39 1.84 -2.10
CA ASN A 39 -1.24 2.55 -0.84
C ASN A 39 -1.78 3.99 -0.89
N ARG A 40 -1.59 4.70 -2.00
CA ARG A 40 -2.16 6.04 -2.21
C ARG A 40 -3.70 6.01 -2.21
N TRP A 41 -4.31 5.01 -2.84
CA TRP A 41 -5.76 4.83 -2.81
C TRP A 41 -6.26 4.57 -1.38
N ILE A 42 -5.62 3.67 -0.64
CA ILE A 42 -5.96 3.39 0.78
C ILE A 42 -5.81 4.65 1.63
N TYR A 43 -4.71 5.37 1.48
CA TYR A 43 -4.44 6.61 2.20
C TYR A 43 -5.55 7.65 1.98
N ASN A 44 -6.02 7.82 0.75
CA ASN A 44 -7.10 8.79 0.47
C ASN A 44 -8.39 8.44 1.22
N GLN A 45 -8.77 7.16 1.27
CA GLN A 45 -9.95 6.74 2.03
C GLN A 45 -9.81 7.02 3.54
N ILE A 46 -8.60 6.81 4.09
CA ILE A 46 -8.30 7.15 5.49
C ILE A 46 -8.35 8.67 5.69
N ALA A 47 -7.71 9.44 4.81
CA ALA A 47 -7.62 10.89 4.91
C ALA A 47 -8.99 11.57 4.77
N ASP A 48 -9.86 11.03 3.94
CA ASP A 48 -11.24 11.50 3.73
C ASP A 48 -12.19 11.07 4.85
N GLY A 49 -11.73 10.21 5.77
CA GLY A 49 -12.50 9.80 6.95
C GLY A 49 -13.44 8.62 6.71
N ALA A 50 -13.39 7.95 5.55
CA ALA A 50 -14.23 6.80 5.23
C ALA A 50 -14.04 5.64 6.23
N TYR A 51 -12.89 5.58 6.89
CA TYR A 51 -12.55 4.60 7.93
C TYR A 51 -12.43 5.20 9.34
N SER A 52 -12.99 6.38 9.57
CA SER A 52 -13.06 7.00 10.89
C SER A 52 -14.47 6.85 11.49
N ASP A 53 -14.56 6.83 12.82
CA ASP A 53 -15.83 6.87 13.55
C ASP A 53 -15.81 8.04 14.56
N PRO A 54 -16.61 9.11 14.36
CA PRO A 54 -17.49 9.35 13.21
C PRO A 54 -16.71 9.54 11.89
N PRO A 55 -17.35 9.43 10.71
CA PRO A 55 -16.66 9.53 9.41
C PRO A 55 -16.28 10.97 9.09
N ILE A 56 -15.24 11.46 9.77
CA ILE A 56 -14.71 12.81 9.66
C ILE A 56 -13.37 12.78 8.93
N PRO A 57 -13.16 13.65 7.93
CA PRO A 57 -11.85 13.78 7.29
C PRO A 57 -10.76 14.11 8.31
N LEU A 58 -9.55 13.59 8.09
CA LEU A 58 -8.40 13.81 8.97
C LEU A 58 -8.09 15.31 9.15
N LYS A 59 -8.30 16.11 8.09
CA LYS A 59 -8.11 17.57 8.11
C LYS A 59 -9.06 18.30 9.08
N THR A 60 -10.21 17.71 9.39
CA THR A 60 -11.22 18.26 10.27
C THR A 60 -11.31 17.54 11.61
N ALA A 61 -10.56 16.45 11.80
CA ALA A 61 -10.65 15.60 12.99
C ALA A 61 -10.31 16.32 14.31
N CYS A 62 -9.42 17.31 14.28
CA CYS A 62 -9.07 18.10 15.47
C CYS A 62 -10.01 19.27 15.74
N HIS A 63 -10.89 19.62 14.79
CA HIS A 63 -11.88 20.67 15.00
C HIS A 63 -13.07 20.09 15.76
N ARG A 64 -13.38 20.65 16.93
CA ARG A 64 -14.61 20.31 17.64
C ARG A 64 -15.79 20.58 16.72
N MET A 65 -16.54 19.54 16.40
CA MET A 65 -17.88 19.68 15.85
C MET A 65 -18.71 20.33 16.97
N ILE A 66 -18.95 21.64 16.87
CA ILE A 66 -19.86 22.39 17.75
C ILE A 66 -21.29 22.10 17.29
#